data_AF-A0A949A315-F1
#
_entry.id   AF-A0A949A315-F1
#
_cell.length_a   1.000
_cell.length_b   1.000
_cell.length_c   1.000
_cell.angle_alpha   90.00
_cell.angle_beta   90.00
_cell.angle_gamma   90.00
#
_symmetry.space_group_name_H-M   'P 1'
#
loop_
_entity.id
_entity.type
_entity.pdbx_description
1 polymer ?
#
loop_
_entity_poly.entity_id
_entity_poly.type
_entity_poly.pdbx_seq_one_letter_code
_entity_poly.pdbx_strand_id
1 'polypeptide(L)'
;MESQEKAAKGSGVFLGIGAAIGGIIGIWAITMFMAGLASVDWQVTEMFRQFLVATGNLGEYETMVDYYTHIKGVEYLIAVAFFVVFPVYYISLKPKEIEAPTK
;
A
#
# COMPACT_ATOMS: atom_id res chain seq x y z
N MET A 1 -6.08 -26.12 -50.98
CA MET A 1 -4.97 -25.48 -50.22
C MET A 1 -5.21 -23.98 -50.05
N GLU A 2 -5.77 -23.27 -51.03
CA GLU A 2 -6.02 -21.80 -50.99
C GLU A 2 -6.94 -21.28 -49.86
N SER A 3 -7.90 -22.08 -49.38
CA SER A 3 -8.83 -21.67 -48.31
C SER A 3 -8.20 -21.62 -46.91
N GLN A 4 -7.19 -22.47 -46.64
CA GLN A 4 -6.50 -22.54 -45.35
C GLN A 4 -5.52 -21.37 -45.16
N GLU A 5 -4.91 -20.88 -46.25
CA GLU A 5 -3.98 -19.75 -46.23
C GLU A 5 -4.68 -18.40 -45.93
N LYS A 6 -5.87 -18.17 -46.51
CA LYS A 6 -6.67 -16.96 -46.22
C LYS A 6 -7.16 -16.92 -44.76
N ALA A 7 -7.52 -18.07 -44.19
CA ALA A 7 -7.93 -18.17 -42.78
C ALA A 7 -6.76 -17.88 -41.82
N ALA A 8 -5.57 -18.44 -42.09
CA ALA A 8 -4.36 -18.16 -41.30
C ALA A 8 -3.95 -16.68 -41.37
N LYS A 9 -4.04 -16.05 -42.55
CA LYS A 9 -3.75 -14.63 -42.74
C LYS A 9 -4.76 -13.73 -42.02
N GLY A 10 -6.05 -14.08 -42.03
CA GLY A 10 -7.09 -13.39 -41.26
C GLY A 10 -6.90 -13.48 -39.75
N SER A 11 -6.50 -14.66 -39.25
CA SER A 11 -6.18 -14.87 -37.84
C SER A 11 -4.97 -14.07 -37.36
N GLY A 12 -3.92 -13.96 -38.20
CA GLY A 12 -2.72 -13.17 -37.88
C GLY A 12 -3.00 -11.66 -37.81
N VAL A 13 -3.84 -11.14 -38.70
CA VAL A 13 -4.27 -9.73 -38.68
C VAL A 13 -5.11 -9.42 -37.43
N PHE A 14 -6.03 -10.32 -37.06
CA PHE A 14 -6.84 -10.16 -35.86
C PHE A 14 -5.99 -10.15 -34.58
N LEU A 15 -5.00 -11.05 -34.48
CA LEU A 15 -4.03 -11.09 -33.39
C LEU A 15 -3.17 -9.82 -33.33
N GLY A 16 -2.69 -9.34 -34.47
CA GLY A 16 -1.90 -8.10 -34.55
C GLY A 16 -2.67 -6.87 -34.08
N ILE A 17 -3.95 -6.76 -34.46
CA ILE A 17 -4.83 -5.67 -34.02
C ILE A 17 -5.10 -5.78 -32.51
N GLY A 18 -5.40 -6.98 -32.01
CA GLY A 18 -5.62 -7.21 -30.59
C GLY A 18 -4.38 -6.86 -29.75
N ALA A 19 -3.19 -7.23 -30.21
CA ALA A 19 -1.93 -6.89 -29.55
C ALA A 19 -1.65 -5.37 -29.55
N ALA A 20 -1.95 -4.69 -30.66
CA ALA A 20 -1.77 -3.24 -30.75
C ALA A 20 -2.71 -2.49 -29.80
N ILE A 21 -4.00 -2.85 -29.78
CA ILE A 21 -4.99 -2.25 -28.87
C ILE A 21 -4.63 -2.54 -27.42
N GLY A 22 -4.29 -3.79 -27.10
CA GLY A 22 -3.86 -4.18 -25.76
C GLY A 22 -2.61 -3.42 -25.30
N GLY A 23 -1.64 -3.23 -26.20
CA GLY A 23 -0.43 -2.45 -25.93
C GLY A 23 -0.73 -0.98 -25.62
N ILE A 24 -1.59 -0.33 -26.41
CA ILE A 24 -1.99 1.07 -26.18
C ILE A 24 -2.71 1.21 -24.84
N ILE A 25 -3.67 0.34 -24.55
CA ILE A 25 -4.41 0.35 -23.28
C ILE A 25 -3.46 0.10 -22.10
N GLY A 26 -2.54 -0.85 -22.23
CA GLY A 26 -1.55 -1.16 -21.20
C GLY A 26 -0.64 0.02 -20.89
N ILE A 27 -0.10 0.69 -21.92
CA ILE A 27 0.73 1.89 -21.75
C ILE A 27 -0.06 3.00 -21.07
N TRP A 28 -1.30 3.23 -21.50
CA TRP A 28 -2.17 4.24 -20.90
C TRP A 28 -2.48 3.94 -19.42
N ALA A 29 -2.81 2.69 -19.10
CA ALA A 29 -3.13 2.27 -17.74
C ALA A 29 -1.92 2.44 -16.80
N ILE A 30 -0.72 2.03 -17.23
CA ILE A 30 0.52 2.24 -16.46
C ILE A 30 0.78 3.73 -16.28
N THR A 31 0.61 4.54 -17.32
CA THR A 31 0.83 5.98 -17.24
C THR A 31 -0.11 6.64 -16.22
N MET A 32 -1.41 6.30 -16.26
CA MET A 32 -2.39 6.82 -15.30
C MET A 32 -2.11 6.37 -13.87
N PHE A 33 -1.72 5.11 -13.68
CA PHE A 33 -1.35 4.60 -12.37
C PHE A 33 -0.13 5.33 -11.78
N MET A 34 0.92 5.51 -12.60
CA MET A 34 2.13 6.23 -12.18
C MET A 34 1.85 7.71 -11.89
N ALA A 35 1.00 8.36 -12.70
CA ALA A 35 0.58 9.74 -12.44
C ALA A 35 -0.21 9.87 -11.14
N GLY A 36 -1.11 8.92 -10.85
CA GLY A 36 -1.84 8.86 -9.58
C GLY A 36 -0.89 8.73 -8.38
N LEU A 37 0.07 7.80 -8.44
CA LEU A 37 1.11 7.65 -7.41
C LEU A 37 1.94 8.91 -7.22
N ALA A 38 2.33 9.56 -8.31
CA ALA A 38 3.10 10.80 -8.27
C ALA A 38 2.30 11.96 -7.64
N SER A 39 0.97 11.99 -7.82
CA SER A 39 0.12 13.03 -7.20
C SER A 39 -0.05 12.91 -5.68
N VAL A 40 0.32 11.77 -5.09
CA VAL A 40 0.20 11.50 -3.64
C VAL A 40 1.56 11.23 -2.98
N ASP A 41 2.64 11.82 -3.53
CA ASP A 41 4.01 11.66 -3.01
C ASP A 41 4.45 10.20 -2.86
N TRP A 42 4.03 9.33 -3.79
CA TRP A 42 4.31 7.89 -3.79
C TRP A 42 3.76 7.12 -2.59
N GLN A 43 2.80 7.68 -1.85
CA GLN A 43 2.12 6.98 -0.76
C GLN A 43 1.00 6.09 -1.29
N VAL A 44 1.29 4.78 -1.39
CA VAL A 44 0.33 3.76 -1.85
C VAL A 44 -0.95 3.76 -1.00
N THR A 45 -0.83 3.96 0.31
CA THR A 45 -1.95 4.00 1.26
C THR A 45 -2.91 5.16 0.97
N GLU A 46 -2.38 6.33 0.62
CA GLU A 46 -3.19 7.51 0.28
C GLU A 46 -3.91 7.32 -1.06
N MET A 47 -3.24 6.72 -2.05
CA MET A 47 -3.86 6.35 -3.33
C MET A 47 -5.02 5.36 -3.11
N PHE A 48 -4.85 4.39 -2.22
CA PHE A 48 -5.90 3.45 -1.84
C PHE A 48 -7.06 4.15 -1.10
N ARG A 49 -6.75 5.10 -0.22
CA ARG A 49 -7.76 5.92 0.47
C ARG A 49 -8.61 6.70 -0.53
N GLN A 50 -7.97 7.41 -1.46
CA GLN A 50 -8.65 8.17 -2.50
C GLN A 50 -9.52 7.27 -3.39
N PHE A 51 -9.05 6.08 -3.76
CA PHE A 51 -9.84 5.09 -4.48
C PHE A 51 -11.08 4.64 -3.69
N LEU A 52 -10.92 4.34 -2.41
CA LEU A 52 -12.02 3.93 -1.53
C LEU A 52 -13.02 5.07 -1.29
N VAL A 53 -12.56 6.31 -1.21
CA VAL A 53 -13.43 7.50 -1.13
C VAL A 53 -14.19 7.69 -2.44
N ALA A 54 -13.51 7.64 -3.59
CA ALA A 54 -14.12 7.82 -4.91
C ALA A 54 -15.15 6.72 -5.26
N THR A 55 -14.95 5.51 -4.75
CA THR A 55 -15.90 4.40 -4.89
C THR A 55 -17.03 4.42 -3.87
N GLY A 56 -17.01 5.36 -2.92
CA GLY A 56 -18.01 5.48 -1.84
C GLY A 56 -17.87 4.43 -0.74
N ASN A 57 -16.77 3.68 -0.72
CA ASN A 57 -16.47 2.65 0.27
C ASN A 57 -15.88 3.23 1.57
N LEU A 58 -15.31 4.44 1.52
CA LEU A 58 -14.96 5.26 2.67
C LEU A 58 -15.75 6.57 2.60
N GLY A 59 -16.37 6.95 3.72
CA GLY A 59 -16.91 8.30 3.89
C GLY A 59 -15.76 9.32 3.94
N GLU A 60 -15.97 10.49 3.37
CA GLU A 60 -15.02 11.60 3.49
C GLU A 60 -14.79 11.91 4.97
N TYR A 61 -13.56 11.75 5.46
CA TYR A 61 -13.17 12.13 6.82
C TYR A 61 -13.11 13.67 6.92
N GLU A 62 -14.29 14.31 6.94
CA GLU A 62 -14.45 15.77 6.88
C GLU A 62 -14.77 16.39 8.25
N THR A 63 -14.88 15.59 9.31
CA THR A 63 -15.22 16.11 10.64
C THR A 63 -14.01 16.12 11.59
N MET A 64 -13.91 17.19 12.38
CA MET A 64 -12.93 17.32 13.48
C MET A 64 -12.96 16.12 14.45
N VAL A 65 -14.10 15.42 14.53
CA VAL A 65 -14.31 14.26 15.40
C VAL A 65 -13.56 13.02 14.89
N ASP A 66 -13.51 12.81 13.57
CA ASP A 66 -12.76 11.70 12.97
C ASP A 66 -11.25 11.88 13.17
N TYR A 67 -10.77 13.12 13.01
CA TYR A 67 -9.38 13.48 13.24
C TYR A 67 -8.98 13.25 14.71
N TYR A 68 -9.85 13.63 15.64
CA TYR A 68 -9.65 13.37 17.08
C TYR A 68 -9.61 11.88 17.40
N THR A 69 -10.45 11.08 16.75
CA THR A 69 -10.49 9.62 16.95
C THR A 69 -9.20 8.98 16.45
N HIS A 70 -8.67 9.41 15.30
CA HIS A 70 -7.39 8.93 14.79
C HIS A 70 -6.22 9.31 15.71
N ILE A 71 -6.15 10.57 16.15
CA ILE A 71 -5.10 11.02 17.08
C ILE A 71 -5.17 10.24 18.40
N LYS A 72 -6.37 10.03 18.95
CA LYS A 72 -6.56 9.22 20.16
C LYS A 72 -6.18 7.75 19.94
N GLY A 73 -6.46 7.20 18.77
CA GLY A 73 -6.00 5.86 18.39
C GLY A 73 -4.48 5.73 18.43
N VAL A 74 -3.76 6.70 17.86
CA VAL A 74 -2.28 6.73 17.89
C VAL A 74 -1.75 6.90 19.32
N GLU A 75 -2.39 7.73 20.14
CA GLU A 75 -2.04 7.90 21.55
C GLU A 75 -2.11 6.57 22.32
N TYR A 76 -3.15 5.76 22.10
CA TYR A 76 -3.25 4.44 22.73
C TYR A 76 -2.16 3.47 22.27
N LEU A 77 -1.78 3.48 20.99
CA LEU A 77 -0.69 2.65 20.49
C LEU A 77 0.64 3.02 21.12
N ILE A 78 0.92 4.33 21.26
CA ILE A 78 2.13 4.82 21.94
C ILE A 78 2.09 4.43 23.43
N ALA A 79 0.94 4.57 24.10
CA ALA A 79 0.80 4.18 25.51
C ALA A 79 1.08 2.68 25.72
N VAL A 80 0.52 1.81 24.88
CA VAL A 80 0.78 0.37 24.93
C VAL A 80 2.25 0.07 24.67
N ALA A 81 2.86 0.72 23.67
CA ALA A 81 4.28 0.57 23.39
C ALA A 81 5.13 0.98 24.60
N PHE A 82 4.80 2.09 25.26
CA PHE A 82 5.50 2.58 26.44
C PHE A 82 5.38 1.60 27.62
N PHE A 83 4.21 1.01 27.84
CA PHE A 83 4.00 0.01 28.90
C PHE A 83 4.80 -1.28 28.69
N VAL A 84 5.17 -1.61 27.46
CA VAL A 84 6.03 -2.78 27.17
C VAL A 84 7.51 -2.40 27.21
N VAL A 85 7.88 -1.29 26.57
CA VAL A 85 9.28 -0.87 26.42
C VAL A 85 9.87 -0.42 27.76
N PHE A 86 9.12 0.32 28.58
CA PHE A 86 9.62 0.89 29.82
C PHE A 86 10.01 -0.19 30.87
N PRO A 87 9.20 -1.23 31.15
CA PRO A 87 9.61 -2.30 32.06
C PRO A 87 10.82 -3.10 31.56
N VAL A 88 10.89 -3.39 30.26
CA VAL A 88 12.03 -4.10 29.65
C VAL A 88 13.31 -3.29 29.81
N TYR A 89 13.24 -1.99 29.55
CA TYR A 89 14.34 -1.07 29.79
C TYR A 89 14.76 -1.04 31.27
N TYR A 90 13.79 -0.94 32.19
CA TYR A 90 14.05 -0.91 33.63
C TYR A 90 14.74 -2.18 34.14
N ILE A 91 14.32 -3.36 33.68
CA ILE A 91 14.96 -4.64 34.03
C ILE A 91 16.41 -4.67 33.54
N SER A 92 16.69 -4.09 32.37
CA SER A 92 18.02 -4.05 31.77
C SER A 92 19.00 -3.15 32.54
N LEU A 93 18.51 -2.20 33.34
CA LEU A 93 19.32 -1.32 34.18
C LEU A 93 19.72 -1.95 35.52
N LYS A 94 19.22 -3.15 35.87
CA LYS A 94 19.61 -3.79 37.13
C LYS A 94 21.12 -4.04 37.09
N PRO A 95 21.89 -3.49 38.05
CA PRO A 95 23.33 -3.74 38.11
C PRO A 95 23.52 -5.24 38.28
N LYS A 96 24.40 -5.83 37.46
CA LYS A 96 24.81 -7.21 37.63
C LYS A 96 25.42 -7.31 39.03
N GLU A 97 24.74 -7.98 39.96
CA GLU A 97 25.33 -8.28 41.26
C GLU A 97 26.65 -9.00 41.00
N ILE A 98 27.75 -8.31 41.32
CA ILE A 98 29.07 -8.93 41.31
C ILE A 98 29.07 -9.81 42.55
N GLU A 99 28.85 -11.12 42.35
CA GLU A 99 29.02 -12.11 43.41
C GLU A 99 30.44 -11.94 43.98
N ALA A 100 30.53 -11.53 45.24
CA ALA A 100 31.80 -11.44 45.94
C ALA A 100 32.41 -12.84 45.99
N PRO A 101 33.73 -13.00 45.75
CA PRO A 101 34.36 -14.31 45.76
C PRO A 101 34.17 -14.95 47.14
N THR A 102 33.47 -16.09 47.17
CA THR A 102 33.39 -16.96 48.33
C THR A 102 34.82 -17.35 48.74
N LYS A 103 35.10 -17.16 50.05
CA LYS A 103 36.40 -17.34 50.70
C LYS A 103 37.09 -18.65 50.37
#